data_AF-A0A7K3Y8L3-F1
#
_entry.id   AF-A0A7K3Y8L3-F1
#
_cell.length_a   1.000
_cell.length_b   1.000
_cell.length_c   1.000
_cell.angle_alpha   90.00
_cell.angle_beta   90.00
_cell.angle_gamma   90.00
#
_symmetry.space_group_name_H-M   'P 1'
#
loop_
_entity.id
_entity.type
_entity.pdbx_description
1 polymer ?
#
loop_
_entity_poly.entity_id
_entity_poly.type
_entity_poly.pdbx_seq_one_letter_code
_entity_poly.pdbx_strand_id
1 'polypeptide(L)'
;MSKRPEGSGPPGSPPGAGEATVPLGDELLLIRGECSFLLVGKAGSRFPLFIETPDDEYCQAVDPDDLVVVSMPEGGPVTQACMMLELVRRHHIPLVVLPKDHPGSRRLSMVVSVAPEILLACDILRGTHPEQHLLCSSAELSGLSLAGIPGGVTVKHLPSGAVIEHLTPENYSADKQQ
;
A
#
# COMPACT_ATOMS: atom_id res chain seq x y z
N MET A 1 -42.89 -12.56 -38.79
CA MET A 1 -41.56 -11.91 -38.77
C MET A 1 -41.40 -11.19 -37.45
N SER A 2 -40.52 -11.72 -36.61
CA SER A 2 -40.15 -11.23 -35.28
C SER A 2 -39.32 -9.95 -35.36
N LYS A 3 -39.51 -9.00 -34.43
CA LYS A 3 -38.41 -8.27 -33.76
C LYS A 3 -38.90 -7.75 -32.40
N ARG A 4 -38.31 -8.26 -31.31
CA ARG A 4 -38.22 -7.59 -30.00
C ARG A 4 -37.03 -6.61 -30.06
N PRO A 5 -37.03 -5.49 -29.33
CA PRO A 5 -35.79 -4.83 -28.99
C PRO A 5 -35.25 -5.43 -27.69
N GLU A 6 -34.05 -5.98 -27.77
CA GLU A 6 -33.21 -6.33 -26.62
C GLU A 6 -32.59 -5.04 -26.09
N GLY A 7 -32.95 -4.68 -24.86
CA GLY A 7 -32.30 -3.64 -24.08
C GLY A 7 -31.68 -4.28 -22.85
N SER A 8 -30.54 -4.94 -23.01
CA SER A 8 -29.69 -5.38 -21.90
C SER A 8 -28.67 -4.28 -21.60
N GLY A 9 -29.00 -3.39 -20.67
CA GLY A 9 -28.01 -2.58 -19.99
C GLY A 9 -27.06 -3.49 -19.18
N PRO A 10 -25.78 -3.12 -19.01
CA PRO A 10 -24.88 -3.90 -18.18
C PRO A 10 -25.37 -3.87 -16.72
N PRO A 11 -25.13 -4.95 -15.95
CA PRO A 11 -25.54 -5.02 -14.56
C PRO A 11 -24.79 -3.93 -13.78
N GLY A 12 -25.55 -3.15 -13.01
CA GLY A 12 -25.01 -2.16 -12.10
C GLY A 12 -23.95 -2.79 -11.21
N SER A 13 -22.82 -2.11 -11.09
CA SER A 13 -21.82 -2.37 -10.06
C SER A 13 -22.50 -2.48 -8.68
N PRO A 14 -22.07 -3.42 -7.82
CA PRO A 14 -22.66 -3.56 -6.50
C PRO A 14 -22.49 -2.25 -5.70
N PRO A 15 -23.50 -1.88 -4.90
CA PRO A 15 -23.51 -0.63 -4.16
C PRO A 15 -22.52 -0.67 -3.00
N GLY A 16 -21.55 0.24 -3.04
CA GLY A 16 -20.92 0.86 -1.88
C GLY A 16 -20.04 -0.04 -1.00
N ALA A 17 -18.83 -0.36 -1.47
CA ALA A 17 -17.75 -0.52 -0.51
C ALA A 17 -17.40 0.90 -0.04
N GLY A 18 -17.84 1.24 1.17
CA GLY A 18 -17.83 2.61 1.69
C GLY A 18 -16.44 3.25 1.64
N GLU A 19 -16.42 4.52 1.26
CA GLU A 19 -15.27 5.39 1.47
C GLU A 19 -15.28 5.82 2.94
N ALA A 20 -14.16 5.63 3.64
CA ALA A 20 -13.97 6.05 5.01
C ALA A 20 -12.76 6.97 5.11
N THR A 21 -12.87 8.01 5.93
CA THR A 21 -11.72 8.84 6.30
C THR A 21 -11.23 8.43 7.67
N VAL A 22 -9.95 8.06 7.76
CA VAL A 22 -9.28 7.73 9.01
C VAL A 22 -8.30 8.85 9.34
N PRO A 23 -8.37 9.48 10.54
CA PRO A 23 -7.38 10.46 10.96
C PRO A 23 -5.97 9.87 10.93
N LEU A 24 -4.99 10.65 10.52
CA LEU A 24 -3.59 10.23 10.47
C LEU A 24 -2.66 11.45 10.47
N GLY A 25 -1.85 11.56 11.52
CA GLY A 25 -0.75 12.50 11.66
C GLY A 25 0.60 11.84 11.42
N ASP A 26 1.46 11.85 12.44
CA ASP A 26 2.82 11.29 12.40
C ASP A 26 2.88 9.80 12.79
N GLU A 27 1.83 9.32 13.46
CA GLU A 27 1.61 7.90 13.78
C GLU A 27 1.41 7.05 12.52
N LEU A 28 1.37 5.73 12.69
CA LEU A 28 1.12 4.80 11.58
C LEU A 28 -0.24 4.11 11.75
N LEU A 29 -0.85 3.73 10.64
CA LEU A 29 -2.02 2.88 10.62
C LEU A 29 -1.63 1.47 10.21
N LEU A 30 -2.17 0.50 10.91
CA LEU A 30 -2.10 -0.91 10.56
C LEU A 30 -3.45 -1.35 10.02
N ILE A 31 -3.47 -1.84 8.79
CA ILE A 31 -4.65 -2.46 8.21
C ILE A 31 -4.38 -3.96 8.16
N ARG A 32 -5.04 -4.74 9.01
CA ARG A 32 -4.88 -6.20 9.09
C ARG A 32 -5.98 -6.91 8.35
N GLY A 33 -5.62 -7.88 7.51
CA GLY A 33 -6.50 -8.95 7.07
C GLY A 33 -6.36 -10.19 7.95
N GLU A 34 -6.78 -11.35 7.45
CA GLU A 34 -6.69 -12.62 8.16
C GLU A 34 -5.24 -13.11 8.25
N CYS A 35 -4.48 -12.98 7.15
CA CYS A 35 -3.11 -13.51 7.05
C CYS A 35 -2.06 -12.47 6.61
N SER A 36 -2.49 -11.27 6.24
CA SER A 36 -1.62 -10.21 5.75
C SER A 36 -1.91 -8.88 6.43
N PHE A 37 -1.03 -7.89 6.21
CA PHE A 37 -1.30 -6.53 6.66
C PHE A 37 -0.63 -5.48 5.78
N LEU A 38 -1.12 -4.25 5.89
CA LEU A 38 -0.49 -3.03 5.39
C LEU A 38 -0.11 -2.15 6.57
N LEU A 39 1.06 -1.53 6.48
CA LEU A 39 1.47 -0.45 7.34
C LEU A 39 1.46 0.85 6.52
N VAL A 40 0.70 1.84 6.98
CA VAL A 40 0.46 3.10 6.28
C VAL A 40 0.98 4.23 7.15
N GLY A 41 1.80 5.10 6.57
CA GLY A 41 2.25 6.33 7.19
C GLY A 41 2.26 7.48 6.18
N LYS A 42 2.14 8.71 6.66
CA LYS A 42 2.34 9.88 5.81
C LYS A 42 3.82 10.16 5.64
N ALA A 43 4.22 10.70 4.49
CA ALA A 43 5.58 11.14 4.23
C ALA A 43 6.05 12.20 5.24
N GLY A 44 5.17 13.11 5.64
CA GLY A 44 5.42 14.11 6.70
C GLY A 44 6.39 15.23 6.31
N SER A 45 7.13 15.08 5.20
CA SER A 45 8.03 16.09 4.66
C SER A 45 8.14 15.96 3.15
N ARG A 46 8.67 17.01 2.50
CA ARG A 46 8.98 16.98 1.07
C ARG A 46 10.36 16.41 0.83
N PHE A 47 10.46 15.44 -0.07
CA PHE A 47 11.76 14.91 -0.51
C PHE A 47 11.68 14.34 -1.93
N PRO A 48 12.80 14.27 -2.67
CA PRO A 48 12.88 13.49 -3.89
C PRO A 48 13.02 12.00 -3.54
N LEU A 49 12.13 11.18 -4.08
CA LEU A 49 12.27 9.74 -4.05
C LEU A 49 12.92 9.25 -5.34
N PHE A 50 14.07 8.60 -5.20
CA PHE A 50 14.74 7.94 -6.32
C PHE A 50 14.26 6.50 -6.44
N ILE A 51 13.90 6.10 -7.65
CA ILE A 51 13.42 4.77 -7.99
C ILE A 51 14.38 4.22 -9.05
N GLU A 52 15.29 3.35 -8.61
CA GLU A 52 16.27 2.69 -9.45
C GLU A 52 15.63 1.49 -10.14
N THR A 53 15.79 1.41 -11.45
CA THR A 53 15.43 0.26 -12.27
C THR A 53 16.69 -0.31 -12.93
N PRO A 54 16.64 -1.48 -13.58
CA PRO A 54 17.81 -2.06 -14.22
C PRO A 54 18.47 -1.17 -15.27
N ASP A 55 17.68 -0.33 -15.94
CA ASP A 55 18.12 0.44 -17.11
C ASP A 55 18.07 1.96 -16.90
N ASP A 56 17.40 2.45 -15.84
CA ASP A 56 17.14 3.88 -15.63
C ASP A 56 16.88 4.22 -14.15
N GLU A 57 16.90 5.52 -13.82
CA GLU A 57 16.51 6.06 -12.51
C GLU A 57 15.42 7.12 -12.68
N TYR A 58 14.32 6.96 -11.92
CA TYR A 58 13.25 7.93 -11.87
C TYR A 58 13.33 8.74 -10.57
N CYS A 59 13.07 10.04 -10.66
CA CYS A 59 12.94 10.92 -9.50
C CYS A 59 11.49 11.39 -9.37
N GLN A 60 10.83 11.02 -8.28
CA GLN A 60 9.47 11.47 -7.95
C GLN A 60 9.53 12.49 -6.81
N ALA A 61 8.81 13.61 -6.94
CA ALA A 61 8.60 14.51 -5.81
C ALA A 61 7.56 13.92 -4.86
N VAL A 62 7.89 13.84 -3.58
CA VAL A 62 6.97 13.40 -2.51
C VAL A 62 6.50 14.62 -1.74
N ASP A 63 5.18 14.75 -1.57
CA ASP A 63 4.55 15.79 -0.75
C ASP A 63 4.26 15.27 0.67
N PRO A 64 4.11 16.15 1.68
CA PRO A 64 3.95 15.73 3.08
C PRO A 64 2.71 14.86 3.34
N ASP A 65 1.67 15.04 2.52
CA ASP A 65 0.43 14.29 2.61
C ASP A 65 0.45 12.96 1.85
N ASP A 66 1.46 12.71 1.01
CA ASP A 66 1.64 11.44 0.31
C ASP A 66 1.84 10.29 1.30
N LEU A 67 1.46 9.09 0.88
CA LEU A 67 1.55 7.90 1.71
C LEU A 67 2.82 7.13 1.41
N VAL A 68 3.46 6.62 2.47
CA VAL A 68 4.42 5.53 2.42
C VAL A 68 3.69 4.29 2.93
N VAL A 69 3.47 3.30 2.06
CA VAL A 69 2.72 2.08 2.40
C VAL A 69 3.60 0.88 2.22
N VAL A 70 3.78 0.11 3.29
CA VAL A 70 4.43 -1.20 3.27
C VAL A 70 3.37 -2.28 3.29
N SER A 71 3.44 -3.20 2.33
CA SER A 71 2.59 -4.38 2.27
C SER A 71 3.37 -5.62 2.71
N MET A 72 2.74 -6.42 3.56
CA MET A 72 3.21 -7.72 4.05
C MET A 72 2.20 -8.79 3.63
N PRO A 73 2.22 -9.25 2.36
CA PRO A 73 1.16 -10.08 1.81
C PRO A 73 1.05 -11.48 2.44
N GLU A 74 2.10 -11.94 3.12
CA GLU A 74 2.14 -13.21 3.85
C GLU A 74 2.22 -13.00 5.37
N GLY A 75 1.98 -11.77 5.83
CA GLY A 75 2.16 -11.37 7.22
C GLY A 75 3.63 -11.36 7.63
N GLY A 76 3.88 -11.45 8.93
CA GLY A 76 5.21 -11.38 9.53
C GLY A 76 5.33 -10.31 10.62
N PRO A 77 6.55 -9.98 11.07
CA PRO A 77 6.74 -9.03 12.16
C PRO A 77 6.39 -7.60 11.76
N VAL A 78 5.51 -6.93 12.53
CA VAL A 78 5.15 -5.53 12.29
C VAL A 78 6.38 -4.62 12.37
N THR A 79 7.30 -4.92 13.28
CA THR A 79 8.58 -4.20 13.42
C THR A 79 9.40 -4.19 12.13
N GLN A 80 9.37 -5.27 11.35
CA GLN A 80 10.06 -5.32 10.05
C GLN A 80 9.47 -4.31 9.06
N ALA A 81 8.13 -4.24 8.97
CA ALA A 81 7.45 -3.27 8.12
C ALA A 81 7.71 -1.83 8.59
N CYS A 82 7.78 -1.59 9.90
CA CYS A 82 8.09 -0.28 10.46
C CYS A 82 9.50 0.18 10.08
N MET A 83 10.50 -0.71 10.17
CA MET A 83 11.85 -0.39 9.72
C MET A 83 11.88 0.01 8.25
N MET A 84 11.22 -0.75 7.37
CA MET A 84 11.14 -0.40 5.94
C MET A 84 10.48 0.96 5.72
N LEU A 85 9.33 1.20 6.36
CA LEU A 85 8.60 2.46 6.24
C LEU A 85 9.49 3.65 6.67
N GLU A 86 10.20 3.54 7.79
CA GLU A 86 11.03 4.63 8.30
C GLU A 86 12.32 4.84 7.51
N LEU A 87 12.91 3.79 6.94
CA LEU A 87 14.02 3.94 6.01
C LEU A 87 13.62 4.79 4.80
N VAL A 88 12.43 4.58 4.26
CA VAL A 88 11.92 5.38 3.15
C VAL A 88 11.50 6.78 3.63
N ARG A 89 10.64 6.86 4.65
CA ARG A 89 10.03 8.11 5.12
C ARG A 89 11.03 9.10 5.74
N ARG A 90 11.96 8.63 6.56
CA ARG A 90 12.87 9.50 7.34
C ARG A 90 14.28 9.55 6.78
N HIS A 91 14.73 8.45 6.19
CA HIS A 91 16.08 8.35 5.66
C HIS A 91 16.14 8.46 4.14
N HIS A 92 14.98 8.57 3.47
CA HIS A 92 14.85 8.78 2.03
C HIS A 92 15.69 7.79 1.21
N ILE A 93 15.74 6.52 1.65
CA ILE A 93 16.44 5.51 0.87
C ILE A 93 15.79 5.39 -0.52
N PRO A 94 16.58 5.17 -1.58
CA PRO A 94 16.02 4.89 -2.90
C PRO A 94 15.26 3.56 -2.88
N LEU A 95 14.27 3.45 -3.75
CA LEU A 95 13.60 2.17 -4.02
C LEU A 95 14.27 1.49 -5.19
N VAL A 96 14.47 0.17 -5.09
CA VAL A 96 15.07 -0.63 -6.16
C VAL A 96 14.01 -1.55 -6.74
N VAL A 97 13.78 -1.42 -8.04
CA VAL A 97 12.88 -2.24 -8.82
C VAL A 97 13.66 -3.38 -9.46
N LEU A 98 13.27 -4.60 -9.15
CA LEU A 98 13.86 -5.80 -9.71
C LEU A 98 13.32 -6.08 -11.12
N PRO A 99 14.12 -6.69 -12.01
CA PRO A 99 13.60 -7.29 -13.23
C PRO A 99 12.51 -8.32 -12.93
N LYS A 100 11.55 -8.51 -13.85
CA LYS A 100 10.44 -9.46 -13.69
C LYS A 100 10.90 -10.90 -13.41
N ASP A 101 12.00 -11.33 -14.02
CA ASP A 101 12.52 -12.70 -13.84
C ASP A 101 13.59 -12.80 -12.75
N HIS A 102 13.75 -11.77 -11.91
CA HIS A 102 14.77 -11.77 -10.88
C HIS A 102 14.46 -12.80 -9.77
N PRO A 103 15.41 -13.67 -9.39
CA PRO A 103 15.18 -14.70 -8.38
C PRO A 103 14.84 -14.11 -6.99
N GLY A 104 15.27 -12.87 -6.74
CA GLY A 104 14.98 -12.14 -5.51
C GLY A 104 13.51 -11.77 -5.32
N SER A 105 12.74 -11.58 -6.41
CA SER A 105 11.33 -11.14 -6.31
C SER A 105 10.46 -12.14 -5.54
N ARG A 106 10.82 -13.43 -5.59
CA ARG A 106 10.14 -14.51 -4.85
C ARG A 106 10.49 -14.54 -3.35
N ARG A 107 11.53 -13.81 -2.93
CA ARG A 107 12.03 -13.78 -1.55
C ARG A 107 11.63 -12.51 -0.81
N LEU A 108 11.00 -11.55 -1.50
CA LEU A 108 10.52 -10.31 -0.90
C LEU A 108 9.29 -10.61 -0.02
N SER A 109 9.53 -10.69 1.29
CA SER A 109 8.46 -10.82 2.29
C SER A 109 7.63 -9.54 2.43
N MET A 110 8.17 -8.41 1.98
CA MET A 110 7.51 -7.11 1.98
C MET A 110 7.83 -6.30 0.73
N VAL A 111 6.93 -5.39 0.38
CA VAL A 111 7.12 -4.38 -0.67
C VAL A 111 6.62 -3.04 -0.16
N VAL A 112 7.14 -1.95 -0.71
CA VAL A 112 6.81 -0.58 -0.31
C VAL A 112 6.50 0.25 -1.56
N SER A 113 5.54 1.16 -1.42
CA SER A 113 5.21 2.16 -2.44
C SER A 113 5.03 3.54 -1.79
N VAL A 114 5.33 4.59 -2.55
CA VAL A 114 5.17 5.99 -2.12
C VAL A 114 4.39 6.81 -3.15
N ALA A 115 3.16 7.21 -2.83
CA ALA A 115 2.33 7.98 -3.73
C ALA A 115 1.19 8.72 -2.99
N PRO A 116 0.58 9.74 -3.62
CA PRO A 116 -0.63 10.38 -3.10
C PRO A 116 -1.82 9.42 -3.01
N GLU A 117 -1.92 8.48 -3.95
CA GLU A 117 -2.92 7.42 -3.96
C GLU A 117 -2.27 6.08 -4.35
N ILE A 118 -2.59 5.02 -3.61
CA ILE A 118 -2.05 3.68 -3.79
C ILE A 118 -3.20 2.68 -3.91
N LEU A 119 -3.19 1.91 -5.00
CA LEU A 119 -4.07 0.78 -5.25
C LEU A 119 -3.36 -0.53 -4.90
N LEU A 120 -4.04 -1.39 -4.15
CA LEU A 120 -3.54 -2.71 -3.79
C LEU A 120 -3.96 -3.74 -4.84
N ALA A 121 -3.01 -4.55 -5.30
CA ALA A 121 -3.24 -5.58 -6.32
C ALA A 121 -2.51 -6.89 -6.00
N CYS A 122 -3.17 -8.03 -6.19
CA CYS A 122 -2.60 -9.35 -5.91
C CYS A 122 -2.06 -10.08 -7.15
N ASP A 123 -2.34 -9.58 -8.35
CA ASP A 123 -1.98 -10.18 -9.64
C ASP A 123 -0.69 -9.60 -10.24
N ILE A 124 0.00 -8.73 -9.50
CA ILE A 124 1.29 -8.18 -9.88
C ILE A 124 2.46 -8.88 -9.17
N LEU A 125 3.60 -8.92 -9.87
CA LEU A 125 4.82 -9.46 -9.32
C LEU A 125 5.52 -8.46 -8.38
N ARG A 126 5.94 -8.95 -7.21
CA ARG A 126 6.51 -8.16 -6.13
C ARG A 126 7.83 -7.52 -6.51
N GLY A 127 7.93 -6.22 -6.26
CA GLY A 127 9.17 -5.46 -6.42
C GLY A 127 9.61 -5.27 -7.87
N THR A 128 8.74 -5.52 -8.85
CA THR A 128 9.08 -5.42 -10.29
C THR A 128 8.34 -4.32 -11.04
N HIS A 129 7.61 -3.48 -10.32
CA HIS A 129 6.80 -2.40 -10.88
C HIS A 129 7.38 -1.06 -10.39
N PRO A 130 7.84 -0.19 -11.28
CA PRO A 130 8.29 1.16 -10.90
C PRO A 130 7.12 2.06 -10.49
N GLU A 131 5.90 1.74 -10.91
CA GLU A 131 4.70 2.53 -10.63
C GLU A 131 4.34 2.54 -9.14
N GLN A 132 4.61 3.66 -8.46
CA GLN A 132 4.38 3.78 -7.01
C GLN A 132 2.91 3.90 -6.60
N HIS A 133 2.01 4.17 -7.54
CA HIS A 133 0.56 4.16 -7.26
C HIS A 133 -0.02 2.75 -7.16
N LEU A 134 0.80 1.71 -7.38
CA LEU A 134 0.40 0.32 -7.34
C LEU A 134 1.28 -0.43 -6.33
N LEU A 135 0.67 -1.30 -5.52
CA LEU A 135 1.39 -2.04 -4.49
C LEU A 135 0.88 -3.48 -4.42
N CYS A 136 1.82 -4.43 -4.44
CA CYS A 136 1.47 -5.85 -4.36
C CYS A 136 0.92 -6.19 -2.97
N SER A 137 -0.23 -6.86 -2.93
CA SER A 137 -0.89 -7.30 -1.71
C SER A 137 -1.23 -8.79 -1.74
N SER A 138 -1.79 -9.28 -0.64
CA SER A 138 -2.53 -10.52 -0.61
C SER A 138 -3.84 -10.40 -1.40
N ALA A 139 -4.47 -11.53 -1.71
CA ALA A 139 -5.78 -11.54 -2.36
C ALA A 139 -6.88 -10.91 -1.48
N GLU A 140 -6.80 -11.04 -0.15
CA GLU A 140 -7.79 -10.51 0.78
C GLU A 140 -7.81 -8.97 0.85
N LEU A 141 -6.67 -8.31 0.59
CA LEU A 141 -6.56 -6.84 0.58
C LEU A 141 -6.54 -6.25 -0.83
N SER A 142 -6.69 -7.07 -1.88
CA SER A 142 -6.70 -6.62 -3.27
C SER A 142 -7.92 -5.74 -3.57
N GLY A 143 -7.73 -4.64 -4.31
CA GLY A 143 -8.76 -3.66 -4.64
C GLY A 143 -8.95 -2.54 -3.60
N LEU A 144 -8.33 -2.65 -2.43
CA LEU A 144 -8.23 -1.55 -1.47
C LEU A 144 -7.51 -0.37 -2.13
N SER A 145 -8.03 0.85 -1.94
CA SER A 145 -7.35 2.10 -2.33
C SER A 145 -7.16 2.98 -1.10
N LEU A 146 -5.96 3.56 -1.01
CA LEU A 146 -5.54 4.45 0.05
C LEU A 146 -5.10 5.77 -0.57
N ALA A 147 -5.67 6.89 -0.13
CA ALA A 147 -5.28 8.22 -0.59
C ALA A 147 -4.94 9.13 0.58
N GLY A 148 -3.76 9.76 0.52
CA GLY A 148 -3.32 10.75 1.50
C GLY A 148 -4.14 12.03 1.38
N ILE A 149 -4.64 12.52 2.51
CA ILE A 149 -5.36 13.80 2.58
C ILE A 149 -4.84 14.61 3.77
N PRO A 150 -4.99 15.95 3.79
CA PRO A 150 -4.64 16.73 4.98
C PRO A 150 -5.29 16.16 6.25
N GLY A 151 -4.47 15.81 7.24
CA GLY A 151 -4.90 15.25 8.53
C GLY A 151 -5.41 13.81 8.52
N GLY A 152 -5.34 13.07 7.40
CA GLY A 152 -5.83 11.70 7.36
C GLY A 152 -5.46 10.88 6.14
N VAL A 153 -6.11 9.74 6.03
CA VAL A 153 -6.12 8.86 4.86
C VAL A 153 -7.57 8.55 4.48
N THR A 154 -7.87 8.61 3.20
CA THR A 154 -9.10 8.06 2.64
C THR A 154 -8.88 6.60 2.30
N VAL A 155 -9.76 5.74 2.79
CA VAL A 155 -9.74 4.28 2.60
C VAL A 155 -10.99 3.89 1.80
N LYS A 156 -10.79 3.28 0.63
CA LYS A 156 -11.86 2.81 -0.25
C LYS A 156 -11.77 1.30 -0.44
N HIS A 157 -12.93 0.66 -0.52
CA HIS A 157 -13.03 -0.80 -0.70
C HIS A 157 -12.33 -1.61 0.41
N LEU A 158 -12.46 -1.17 1.67
CA LEU A 158 -11.99 -1.96 2.80
C LEU A 158 -12.73 -3.32 2.83
N PRO A 159 -12.01 -4.45 2.77
CA PRO A 159 -12.64 -5.77 2.72
C PRO A 159 -13.30 -6.12 4.06
N SER A 160 -14.39 -6.88 3.99
CA SER A 160 -15.10 -7.37 5.17
C SER A 160 -14.17 -8.19 6.06
N GLY A 161 -14.06 -7.80 7.33
CA GLY A 161 -13.20 -8.47 8.32
C GLY A 161 -11.82 -7.84 8.49
N ALA A 162 -11.42 -6.90 7.63
CA ALA A 162 -10.21 -6.13 7.88
C ALA A 162 -10.39 -5.16 9.05
N VAL A 163 -9.32 -5.00 9.83
CA VAL A 163 -9.28 -4.12 11.01
C VAL A 163 -8.25 -3.02 10.80
N ILE A 164 -8.61 -1.79 11.19
CA ILE A 164 -7.71 -0.64 11.17
C ILE A 164 -7.33 -0.29 12.61
N GLU A 165 -6.04 -0.25 12.89
CA GLU A 165 -5.47 0.06 14.21
C GLU A 165 -4.46 1.20 14.08
N HIS A 166 -4.51 2.16 15.02
CA HIS A 166 -3.43 3.14 15.14
C HIS A 166 -2.27 2.52 15.92
N LEU A 167 -1.07 2.76 15.42
CA LEU A 167 0.16 2.33 16.06
C LEU A 167 0.97 3.56 16.46
N THR A 168 1.20 3.68 17.76
CA THR A 168 2.05 4.72 18.33
C THR A 168 3.51 4.24 18.39
N PRO A 169 4.49 5.15 18.36
CA PRO A 169 5.92 4.81 18.41
C PRO A 169 6.32 3.91 19.59
N GLU A 170 5.56 3.96 20.69
CA GLU A 170 5.79 3.16 21.91
C GLU A 170 5.42 1.68 21.73
N ASN A 171 4.53 1.36 20.77
CA ASN A 171 3.99 0.02 20.57
C ASN A 171 4.89 -0.89 19.70
N TYR A 172 5.95 -0.37 19.07
CA TYR A 172 6.88 -1.18 18.24
C TYR A 172 8.07 -1.76 18.98
N SER A 173 8.37 -1.23 20.17
CA SER A 173 9.48 -1.72 21.00
C SER A 173 9.09 -2.96 21.82
N ALA A 174 7.82 -3.40 21.76
CA ALA A 174 7.24 -4.38 22.69
C ALA A 174 7.24 -5.84 22.19
N ASP A 175 7.78 -6.15 21.01
CA ASP A 175 8.14 -7.53 20.65
C ASP A 175 9.42 -7.94 21.41
N LYS A 176 9.29 -8.03 22.74
CA LYS A 176 10.22 -8.76 23.58
C LYS A 176 10.01 -10.24 23.30
N GLN A 177 10.96 -10.80 22.56
CA GLN A 177 11.43 -12.19 22.59
C GLN A 177 10.63 -13.11 23.52
N GLN A 178 9.85 -14.01 22.94
CA GLN A 178 9.53 -15.31 23.53
C GLN A 178 9.97 -16.42 22.59
#